data_AF-A0A3D5D3S7-F1
#
_entry.id   AF-A0A3D5D3S7-F1
#
_cell.length_a   1.000
_cell.length_b   1.000
_cell.length_c   1.000
_cell.angle_alpha   90.00
_cell.angle_beta   90.00
_cell.angle_gamma   90.00
#
_symmetry.space_group_name_H-M   'P 1'
#
loop_
_entity.id
_entity.type
_entity.pdbx_description
1 polymer ?
#
loop_
_entity_poly.entity_id
_entity_poly.type
_entity_poly.pdbx_seq_one_letter_code
_entity_poly.pdbx_strand_id
1 'polypeptide(L)'
;MGLFDSVAGAMMNKVMGDKGPLAKLAMELFQQYGGLPGILQALKNGGLSEQVDSWVGTGANLNVNAQQIGAALGGSVLAGIAGKLNMSTDDLTGKIAEHLPDVVNQLTPNGAVENNPALIMSRLMGMLK
;
A
#
# COMPACT_ATOMS: atom_id res chain seq x y z
N MET A 1 -15.38 35.52 -12.60
CA MET A 1 -14.40 34.41 -12.62
C MET A 1 -14.06 34.10 -11.17
N GLY A 2 -14.54 32.95 -10.71
CA GLY A 2 -14.92 32.78 -9.31
C GLY A 2 -13.76 32.34 -8.44
N LEU A 3 -13.57 33.05 -7.33
CA LEU A 3 -12.68 32.71 -6.22
C LEU A 3 -12.97 31.31 -5.62
N PHE A 4 -14.14 30.73 -5.95
CA PHE A 4 -14.55 29.36 -5.66
C PHE A 4 -13.71 28.31 -6.43
N ASP A 5 -13.25 28.61 -7.65
CA ASP A 5 -12.45 27.72 -8.49
C ASP A 5 -11.01 27.58 -7.97
N SER A 6 -10.45 28.66 -7.40
CA SER A 6 -9.11 28.64 -6.81
C SER A 6 -9.06 27.92 -5.45
N VAL A 7 -10.14 27.97 -4.66
CA VAL A 7 -10.24 27.21 -3.39
C VAL A 7 -10.54 25.74 -3.65
N ALA A 8 -11.42 25.43 -4.61
CA ALA A 8 -11.68 24.05 -5.03
C ALA A 8 -10.44 23.41 -5.66
N GLY A 9 -9.71 24.14 -6.52
CA GLY A 9 -8.45 23.69 -7.11
C GLY A 9 -7.33 23.49 -6.07
N ALA A 10 -7.18 24.41 -5.12
CA ALA A 10 -6.18 24.26 -4.05
C ALA A 10 -6.54 23.17 -3.04
N MET A 11 -7.82 22.95 -2.74
CA MET A 11 -8.28 21.87 -1.88
C MET A 11 -8.15 20.51 -2.57
N MET A 12 -8.46 20.43 -3.86
CA MET A 12 -8.22 19.24 -4.68
C MET A 12 -6.71 18.95 -4.80
N ASN A 13 -5.89 19.99 -4.93
CA ASN A 13 -4.43 19.87 -4.92
C ASN A 13 -3.86 19.52 -3.53
N LYS A 14 -4.57 19.79 -2.43
CA LYS A 14 -4.16 19.41 -1.06
C LYS A 14 -4.63 18.01 -0.67
N VAL A 15 -5.79 17.59 -1.16
CA VAL A 15 -6.31 16.21 -1.05
C VAL A 15 -5.51 15.26 -1.94
N MET A 16 -5.08 15.70 -3.13
CA MET A 16 -4.13 14.95 -3.98
C MET A 16 -2.66 15.20 -3.66
N GLY A 17 -2.30 16.30 -3.00
CA GLY A 17 -0.90 16.74 -2.88
C GLY A 17 -0.09 16.04 -1.80
N ASP A 18 -0.68 15.77 -0.63
CA ASP A 18 0.08 15.24 0.52
C ASP A 18 -0.17 13.76 0.82
N LYS A 19 -1.36 13.23 0.49
CA LYS A 19 -1.69 11.80 0.63
C LYS A 19 -2.00 11.12 -0.71
N GLY A 20 -2.12 11.89 -1.79
CA GLY A 20 -2.41 11.37 -3.13
C GLY A 20 -1.29 10.51 -3.72
N PRO A 21 0.01 10.82 -3.54
CA PRO A 21 1.08 9.97 -4.07
C PRO A 21 1.10 8.58 -3.44
N LEU A 22 0.89 8.50 -2.12
CA LEU A 22 0.86 7.23 -1.38
C LEU A 22 -0.43 6.46 -1.66
N ALA A 23 -1.58 7.13 -1.73
CA ALA A 23 -2.84 6.50 -2.10
C ALA A 23 -2.81 5.97 -3.54
N LYS A 24 -2.25 6.75 -4.48
CA LYS A 24 -2.07 6.33 -5.88
C LYS A 24 -1.10 5.17 -6.00
N LEU A 25 -0.01 5.18 -5.25
CA LEU A 25 0.90 4.04 -5.14
C LEU A 25 0.18 2.78 -4.65
N ALA A 26 -0.55 2.88 -3.54
CA ALA A 26 -1.29 1.75 -3.00
C ALA A 26 -2.30 1.22 -4.04
N MET A 27 -3.02 2.10 -4.75
CA MET A 27 -3.92 1.70 -5.83
C MET A 27 -3.19 0.99 -6.98
N GLU A 28 -2.05 1.50 -7.44
CA GLU A 28 -1.28 0.88 -8.52
C GLU A 28 -0.75 -0.51 -8.11
N LEU A 29 -0.24 -0.67 -6.90
CA LEU A 29 0.18 -1.97 -6.36
C LEU A 29 -1.01 -2.92 -6.26
N PHE A 30 -2.15 -2.47 -5.73
CA PHE A 30 -3.35 -3.31 -5.63
C PHE A 30 -3.84 -3.75 -7.01
N GLN A 31 -3.85 -2.87 -8.01
CA GLN A 31 -4.22 -3.24 -9.37
C GLN A 31 -3.22 -4.22 -10.00
N GLN A 32 -1.93 -4.00 -9.78
CA GLN A 32 -0.86 -4.81 -10.36
C GLN A 32 -0.83 -6.25 -9.82
N TYR A 33 -1.11 -6.43 -8.53
CA TYR A 33 -1.04 -7.73 -7.87
C TYR A 33 -2.42 -8.34 -7.55
N GLY A 34 -3.53 -7.72 -7.97
CA GLY A 34 -4.87 -8.23 -7.67
C GLY A 34 -5.28 -8.08 -6.20
N GLY A 35 -4.76 -7.05 -5.52
CA GLY A 35 -5.04 -6.71 -4.14
C GLY A 35 -3.96 -7.17 -3.15
N LEU A 36 -4.24 -6.96 -1.86
CA LEU A 36 -3.36 -7.34 -0.76
C LEU A 36 -2.88 -8.82 -0.83
N PRO A 37 -3.72 -9.82 -1.10
CA PRO A 37 -3.29 -11.22 -1.11
C PRO A 37 -2.18 -11.49 -2.14
N GLY A 38 -2.28 -10.89 -3.33
CA GLY A 38 -1.25 -11.07 -4.36
C GLY A 38 0.04 -10.29 -4.07
N ILE A 39 -0.06 -9.12 -3.41
CA ILE A 39 1.12 -8.41 -2.90
C ILE A 39 1.86 -9.29 -1.89
N LEU A 40 1.13 -9.83 -0.91
CA LEU A 40 1.70 -10.71 0.11
C LEU A 40 2.29 -11.98 -0.51
N GLN A 41 1.63 -12.55 -1.52
CA GLN A 41 2.14 -13.72 -2.23
C GLN A 41 3.43 -13.41 -3.00
N ALA A 42 3.52 -12.26 -3.67
CA ALA A 42 4.75 -11.81 -4.33
C ALA A 42 5.89 -11.65 -3.32
N LEU A 43 5.62 -11.04 -2.16
CA LEU A 43 6.60 -10.87 -1.09
C LEU A 43 7.09 -12.20 -0.52
N LYS A 44 6.16 -13.14 -0.27
CA LYS A 44 6.48 -14.53 0.14
C LYS A 44 7.37 -15.23 -0.89
N ASN A 45 7.00 -15.14 -2.17
CA ASN A 45 7.79 -15.73 -3.27
C ASN A 45 9.18 -15.09 -3.40
N GLY A 46 9.32 -13.83 -3.01
CA GLY A 46 10.58 -13.10 -2.94
C GLY A 46 11.45 -13.40 -1.72
N GLY A 47 11.06 -14.36 -0.88
CA GLY A 47 11.81 -14.75 0.32
C GLY A 47 11.50 -13.92 1.57
N LEU A 48 10.44 -13.11 1.55
CA LEU A 48 10.00 -12.29 2.70
C LEU A 48 8.84 -12.93 3.46
N SER A 49 8.77 -14.26 3.50
CA SER A 49 7.67 -14.97 4.14
C SER A 49 7.57 -14.68 5.64
N GLU A 50 8.70 -14.64 6.34
CA GLU A 50 8.73 -14.35 7.78
C GLU A 50 8.25 -12.93 8.09
N GLN A 51 8.65 -11.95 7.27
CA GLN A 51 8.21 -10.58 7.40
C GLN A 51 6.71 -10.46 7.15
N VAL A 52 6.21 -11.05 6.05
CA VAL A 52 4.78 -11.05 5.74
C VAL A 52 3.98 -11.67 6.87
N ASP A 53 4.40 -12.82 7.39
CA ASP A 53 3.70 -13.50 8.48
C ASP A 53 3.72 -12.66 9.77
N SER A 54 4.80 -11.91 10.02
CA SER A 54 4.85 -10.96 11.15
C SER A 54 3.86 -9.80 11.00
N TRP A 55 3.66 -9.28 9.79
CA TRP A 55 2.76 -8.17 9.53
C TRP A 55 1.29 -8.59 9.54
N VAL A 56 1.02 -9.83 9.11
CA VAL A 56 -0.33 -10.41 9.12
C VAL A 56 -0.72 -10.81 10.54
N GLY A 57 0.25 -11.24 11.36
CA GLY A 57 0.04 -11.64 12.74
C GLY A 57 -0.24 -10.47 13.69
N THR A 58 -0.45 -10.79 14.97
CA THR A 58 -0.69 -9.81 16.04
C THR A 58 0.59 -9.42 16.81
N GLY A 59 1.74 -9.92 16.34
CA GLY A 59 3.05 -9.67 16.94
C GLY A 59 3.68 -8.34 16.49
N ALA A 60 4.96 -8.15 16.83
CA ALA A 60 5.73 -7.02 16.33
C ALA A 60 6.01 -7.18 14.83
N ASN A 61 5.77 -6.13 14.05
CA ASN A 61 6.11 -6.10 12.62
C ASN A 61 7.63 -6.17 12.44
N LEU A 62 8.11 -7.12 11.64
CA LEU A 62 9.51 -7.14 11.23
C LEU A 62 9.80 -6.04 10.22
N ASN A 63 10.95 -5.41 10.37
CA ASN A 63 11.44 -4.42 9.42
C ASN A 63 11.82 -5.10 8.09
N VAL A 64 11.64 -4.34 7.01
CA VAL A 64 12.05 -4.70 5.65
C VAL A 64 12.77 -3.51 5.04
N ASN A 65 13.72 -3.76 4.14
CA ASN A 65 14.42 -2.70 3.43
C ASN A 65 13.97 -2.56 1.96
N ALA A 66 14.32 -1.44 1.34
CA ALA A 66 13.96 -1.13 -0.04
C ALA A 66 14.46 -2.19 -1.03
N GLN A 67 15.68 -2.72 -0.85
CA GLN A 67 16.27 -3.74 -1.71
C GLN A 67 15.49 -5.07 -1.65
N GLN A 68 15.04 -5.47 -0.46
CA GLN A 68 14.20 -6.64 -0.23
C GLN A 68 12.85 -6.49 -0.93
N ILE A 69 12.19 -5.33 -0.79
CA ILE A 69 10.96 -5.02 -1.51
C ILE A 69 11.18 -5.08 -3.03
N GLY A 70 12.26 -4.47 -3.53
CA GLY A 70 12.63 -4.47 -4.94
C GLY A 70 12.84 -5.87 -5.50
N ALA A 71 13.53 -6.73 -4.76
CA ALA A 71 13.78 -8.12 -5.15
C ALA A 71 12.48 -8.94 -5.15
N ALA A 72 11.59 -8.70 -4.19
CA ALA A 72 10.41 -9.53 -4.00
C ALA A 72 9.21 -9.16 -4.88
N LEU A 73 8.97 -7.85 -5.07
CA LEU A 73 7.91 -7.34 -5.96
C LEU A 73 8.37 -7.29 -7.42
N GLY A 74 9.68 -7.24 -7.67
CA GLY A 74 10.28 -7.20 -8.99
C GLY A 74 10.56 -5.78 -9.45
N GLY A 75 11.85 -5.49 -9.68
CA GLY A 75 12.32 -4.16 -10.05
C GLY A 75 11.68 -3.56 -11.31
N SER A 76 11.36 -4.39 -12.32
CA SER A 76 10.72 -3.92 -13.56
C SER A 76 9.29 -3.42 -13.36
N VAL A 77 8.53 -4.10 -12.48
CA VAL A 77 7.16 -3.72 -12.14
C VAL A 77 7.17 -2.40 -11.38
N LEU A 78 8.05 -2.33 -10.37
CA LEU A 78 8.22 -1.14 -9.55
C LEU A 78 8.72 0.05 -10.37
N ALA A 79 9.64 -0.14 -11.33
CA ALA A 79 10.07 0.91 -12.23
C ALA A 79 8.92 1.47 -13.10
N GLY A 80 8.00 0.61 -13.55
CA GLY A 80 6.81 1.03 -14.28
C GLY A 80 5.86 1.89 -13.43
N ILE A 81 5.66 1.50 -12.16
CA ILE A 81 4.88 2.27 -11.19
C ILE A 81 5.57 3.60 -10.88
N ALA A 82 6.88 3.58 -10.61
CA ALA A 82 7.69 4.75 -10.33
C ALA A 82 7.58 5.79 -11.46
N GLY A 83 7.65 5.34 -12.72
CA GLY A 83 7.46 6.19 -13.90
C GLY A 83 6.07 6.85 -13.98
N LYS A 84 4.99 6.13 -13.62
CA LYS A 84 3.62 6.67 -13.59
C LYS A 84 3.39 7.68 -12.47
N LEU A 85 4.19 7.56 -11.41
CA LEU A 85 4.15 8.45 -10.25
C LEU A 85 5.19 9.57 -10.34
N ASN A 86 5.98 9.62 -11.42
CA ASN A 86 7.08 10.58 -11.62
C ASN A 86 8.05 10.60 -10.43
N MET A 87 8.42 9.41 -9.95
CA MET A 87 9.35 9.18 -8.83
C MET A 87 10.46 8.20 -9.22
N SER A 88 11.54 8.19 -8.44
CA SER A 88 12.60 7.19 -8.55
C SER A 88 12.16 5.85 -7.97
N THR A 89 12.64 4.75 -8.56
CA THR A 89 12.38 3.38 -8.03
C THR A 89 12.91 3.21 -6.61
N ASP A 90 14.02 3.85 -6.26
CA ASP A 90 14.58 3.82 -4.90
C ASP A 90 13.67 4.53 -3.88
N ASP A 91 13.14 5.71 -4.23
CA ASP A 91 12.17 6.43 -3.39
C ASP A 91 10.88 5.63 -3.21
N LEU A 92 10.42 5.01 -4.30
CA LEU A 92 9.24 4.15 -4.30
C LEU A 92 9.41 2.96 -3.34
N THR A 93 10.50 2.21 -3.52
CA THR A 93 10.78 1.02 -2.70
C THR A 93 11.03 1.37 -1.24
N GLY A 94 11.67 2.52 -0.96
CA GLY A 94 11.81 3.06 0.39
C GLY A 94 10.45 3.34 1.04
N LYS A 95 9.55 4.02 0.33
CA LYS A 95 8.20 4.31 0.84
C LYS A 95 7.37 3.05 1.08
N ILE A 96 7.49 2.05 0.20
CA ILE A 96 6.83 0.76 0.40
C ILE A 96 7.42 0.07 1.65
N ALA A 97 8.74 0.02 1.78
CA ALA A 97 9.38 -0.62 2.93
C ALA A 97 8.99 0.02 4.27
N GLU A 98 8.80 1.34 4.30
CA GLU A 98 8.42 2.09 5.51
C GLU A 98 6.95 1.90 5.88
N HIS A 99 6.03 1.90 4.91
CA HIS A 99 4.59 1.95 5.21
C HIS A 99 3.86 0.62 5.04
N LEU A 100 4.37 -0.29 4.21
CA LEU A 100 3.69 -1.55 3.92
C LEU A 100 3.46 -2.41 5.17
N PRO A 101 4.43 -2.59 6.10
CA PRO A 101 4.23 -3.40 7.29
C PRO A 101 3.00 -2.97 8.11
N ASP A 102 2.87 -1.67 8.37
CA ASP A 102 1.79 -1.10 9.16
C ASP A 102 0.44 -1.17 8.41
N VAL A 103 0.45 -0.95 7.10
CA VAL A 103 -0.76 -1.06 6.27
C VAL A 103 -1.28 -2.50 6.27
N VAL A 104 -0.40 -3.50 6.13
CA VAL A 104 -0.79 -4.92 6.17
C VAL A 104 -1.39 -5.25 7.54
N ASN A 105 -0.73 -4.86 8.63
CA ASN A 105 -1.18 -5.10 9.99
C ASN A 105 -2.58 -4.51 10.25
N GLN A 106 -2.81 -3.25 9.87
CA GLN A 106 -4.11 -2.59 10.00
C GLN A 106 -5.23 -3.26 9.19
N LEU A 107 -4.89 -3.87 8.06
CA LEU A 107 -5.83 -4.61 7.21
C LEU A 107 -6.05 -6.05 7.67
N THR A 108 -5.22 -6.55 8.61
CA THR A 108 -5.26 -7.92 9.13
C THR A 108 -5.37 -7.97 10.67
N PRO A 109 -6.29 -7.22 11.29
CA PRO A 109 -6.35 -7.06 12.75
C PRO A 109 -6.60 -8.38 13.52
N ASN A 110 -7.11 -9.41 12.83
CA ASN A 110 -7.39 -10.72 13.41
C ASN A 110 -6.27 -11.75 13.16
N GLY A 111 -5.08 -11.34 12.69
CA GLY A 111 -4.05 -12.31 12.35
C GLY A 111 -4.26 -12.96 10.97
N ALA A 112 -5.18 -12.43 10.16
CA ALA A 112 -5.64 -13.09 8.94
C ALA A 112 -5.95 -12.07 7.84
N VAL A 113 -5.56 -12.44 6.61
CA VAL A 113 -5.91 -11.68 5.40
C VAL A 113 -7.39 -11.89 5.09
N GLU A 114 -8.21 -10.89 5.42
CA GLU A 114 -9.63 -10.91 5.12
C GLU A 114 -9.84 -10.86 3.59
N ASN A 115 -10.11 -12.01 2.99
CA ASN A 115 -10.45 -12.11 1.57
C ASN A 115 -11.95 -12.15 1.30
N ASN A 116 -12.75 -12.04 2.36
CA ASN A 116 -14.19 -12.16 2.25
C ASN A 116 -14.82 -10.77 2.09
N PRO A 117 -15.33 -10.41 0.90
CA PRO A 117 -15.90 -9.09 0.65
C PRO A 117 -17.06 -8.75 1.61
N ALA A 118 -17.80 -9.75 2.09
CA ALA A 118 -18.86 -9.55 3.07
C ALA A 118 -18.33 -9.08 4.44
N LEU A 119 -17.23 -9.67 4.93
CA LEU A 119 -16.61 -9.30 6.20
C LEU A 119 -15.94 -7.92 6.13
N ILE A 120 -15.34 -7.58 4.97
CA ILE A 120 -14.79 -6.24 4.72
C ILE A 120 -15.91 -5.19 4.80
N MET A 121 -17.06 -5.47 4.18
CA MET A 121 -18.24 -4.59 4.23
C MET A 121 -18.80 -4.45 5.65
N SER A 122 -18.82 -5.54 6.43
CA SER A 122 -19.24 -5.51 7.83
C SER A 122 -18.32 -4.65 8.70
N ARG A 123 -16.99 -4.69 8.49
CA ARG A 123 -16.04 -3.82 9.21
C ARG A 123 -16.20 -2.36 8.82
N LEU A 124 -16.40 -2.06 7.53
CA LEU A 124 -16.70 -0.71 7.05
C LEU A 124 -17.98 -0.14 7.67
N MET A 125 -19.02 -0.96 7.81
CA MET A 125 -20.24 -0.56 8.52
C MET A 125 -20.03 -0.40 10.03
N GLY A 126 -19.15 -1.20 10.64
CA GLY A 126 -18.78 -1.07 12.05
C GLY A 126 -18.06 0.24 12.39
N MET A 127 -17.32 0.82 11.43
CA MET A 127 -16.64 2.11 11.61
C MET A 127 -17.56 3.34 11.44
N LEU A 128 -18.80 3.15 10.97
CA LEU A 128 -19.78 4.23 10.76
C LEU A 128 -20.78 4.39 11.91
N LYS A 129 -20.67 3.56 12.96
CA LYS A 129 -21.46 3.71 14.19
C LYS A 129 -20.67 4.43 15.28
#